data_AF-A0A815VMH9-F1
#
_entry.id   AF-A0A815VMH9-F1
#
_cell.length_a   1.000
_cell.length_b   1.000
_cell.length_c   1.000
_cell.angle_alpha   90.00
_cell.angle_beta   90.00
_cell.angle_gamma   90.00
#
_symmetry.space_group_name_H-M   'P 1'
#
loop_
_entity.id
_entity.type
_entity.pdbx_description
1 polymer ?
#
loop_
_entity_poly.entity_id
_entity_poly.type
_entity_poly.pdbx_seq_one_letter_code
_entity_poly.pdbx_strand_id
1 'polypeptide(L)'
;MGESEQFPHREWTVMNYGFLSKDTDIKKVEVTNFDHDNPAVYCIRLYAAIIDDIVLKNLDVLEVGCGRGGGCAWTASTLEPKSLLGVDYSESGIKLCQKIHSDISNLRFEHGNAEQ
;
A
#
# COMPACT_ATOMS: atom_id res chain seq x y z
N MET A 1 -17.98 -21.52 21.50
CA MET A 1 -17.50 -20.14 21.28
C MET A 1 -16.10 -20.30 20.70
N GLY A 2 -15.97 -20.22 19.37
CA GLY A 2 -14.68 -20.39 18.71
C GLY A 2 -13.88 -19.11 18.83
N GLU A 3 -12.66 -19.22 19.33
CA GLU A 3 -11.67 -18.14 19.28
C GLU A 3 -11.49 -17.77 17.81
N SER A 4 -11.73 -16.51 17.47
CA SER A 4 -11.41 -15.98 16.15
C SER A 4 -9.89 -16.04 16.01
N GLU A 5 -9.38 -16.87 15.11
CA GLU A 5 -7.97 -16.86 14.73
C GLU A 5 -7.60 -15.43 14.31
N GLN A 6 -6.82 -14.75 15.15
CA GLN A 6 -6.22 -13.48 14.79
C GLN A 6 -5.13 -13.76 13.75
N PHE A 7 -5.49 -13.64 12.47
CA PHE A 7 -4.53 -13.68 11.39
C PHE A 7 -3.45 -12.61 11.61
N PRO A 8 -2.17 -12.95 11.48
CA PRO A 8 -1.08 -12.01 11.76
C PRO A 8 -1.22 -10.77 10.88
N HIS A 9 -1.31 -9.60 11.52
CA HIS A 9 -1.60 -8.30 10.91
C HIS A 9 -0.73 -7.90 9.71
N ARG A 10 0.43 -8.56 9.50
CA ARG A 10 1.38 -8.24 8.42
C ARG A 10 1.00 -8.83 7.07
N GLU A 11 0.13 -9.83 7.01
CA GLU A 11 -0.15 -10.55 5.75
C GLU A 11 -1.30 -9.92 4.93
N TRP A 12 -2.01 -8.91 5.46
CA TRP A 12 -3.26 -8.43 4.86
C TRP A 12 -3.40 -6.91 4.73
N THR A 13 -2.33 -6.22 4.35
CA THR A 13 -2.33 -4.76 4.15
C THR A 13 -2.69 -4.33 2.72
N VAL A 14 -2.67 -5.25 1.76
CA VAL A 14 -3.02 -5.02 0.35
C VAL A 14 -4.39 -5.62 0.03
N MET A 15 -5.19 -4.94 -0.79
CA MET A 15 -6.56 -5.35 -1.15
C MET A 15 -6.84 -5.37 -2.65
N ASN A 16 -5.81 -5.18 -3.48
CA ASN A 16 -5.93 -5.22 -4.93
C ASN A 16 -5.59 -6.61 -5.48
N TYR A 17 -5.94 -6.83 -6.75
CA TYR A 17 -5.48 -8.01 -7.47
C TYR A 17 -3.96 -8.00 -7.65
N GLY A 18 -3.39 -9.19 -7.73
CA GLY A 18 -1.99 -9.38 -8.06
C GLY A 18 -1.72 -9.22 -9.55
N PHE A 19 -0.49 -8.84 -9.89
CA PHE A 19 -0.02 -8.72 -11.26
C PHE A 19 1.26 -9.51 -11.49
N LEU A 20 1.23 -10.30 -12.56
CA LEU A 20 2.34 -11.13 -13.01
C LEU A 20 2.51 -10.88 -14.51
N SER A 21 3.59 -10.20 -14.87
CA SER A 21 3.94 -10.00 -16.27
C SER A 21 4.58 -11.25 -16.87
N LYS A 22 4.27 -11.49 -18.14
CA LYS A 22 4.99 -12.49 -18.96
C LYS A 22 6.31 -11.92 -19.49
N ASP A 23 6.38 -10.60 -19.64
CA ASP A 23 7.58 -9.88 -20.07
C ASP A 23 8.43 -9.54 -18.85
N THR A 24 9.73 -9.85 -18.92
CA THR A 24 10.72 -9.62 -17.86
C THR A 24 11.10 -8.16 -17.67
N ASP A 25 10.59 -7.27 -18.53
CA ASP A 25 11.00 -5.85 -18.65
C ASP A 25 10.21 -4.88 -17.78
N ILE A 26 9.17 -5.34 -17.08
CA ILE A 26 8.63 -4.53 -15.99
C ILE A 26 9.74 -4.46 -14.98
N LYS A 27 10.31 -3.25 -14.84
CA LYS A 27 11.40 -2.94 -13.93
C LYS A 27 11.16 -3.80 -12.71
N LYS A 28 12.10 -4.71 -12.42
CA LYS A 28 12.11 -5.45 -11.18
C LYS A 28 12.20 -4.40 -10.09
N VAL A 29 11.06 -3.84 -9.71
CA VAL A 29 10.88 -3.26 -8.41
C VAL A 29 11.12 -4.46 -7.53
N GLU A 30 12.36 -4.57 -7.06
CA GLU A 30 12.64 -5.39 -5.93
C GLU A 30 11.73 -4.86 -4.85
N VAL A 31 10.67 -5.62 -4.59
CA VAL A 31 9.77 -5.35 -3.49
C VAL A 31 10.56 -5.79 -2.26
N THR A 32 11.55 -4.99 -1.87
CA THR A 32 12.57 -5.36 -0.87
C THR A 32 11.99 -5.63 0.52
N ASN A 33 10.76 -5.16 0.75
CA ASN A 33 10.07 -5.25 2.04
C ASN A 33 9.02 -6.36 2.11
N PHE A 34 8.85 -7.13 1.03
CA PHE A 34 7.97 -8.30 1.04
C PHE A 34 8.80 -9.55 0.76
N ASP A 35 8.61 -10.57 1.58
CA ASP A 35 9.10 -11.91 1.28
C ASP A 35 8.59 -12.33 -0.11
N HIS A 36 9.45 -12.87 -0.96
CA HIS A 36 9.06 -13.34 -2.29
C HIS A 36 8.03 -14.48 -2.23
N ASP A 37 8.01 -15.22 -1.11
CA ASP A 37 7.00 -16.26 -0.85
C ASP A 37 5.68 -15.67 -0.34
N ASN A 38 5.63 -14.36 -0.02
CA ASN A 38 4.41 -13.68 0.37
C ASN A 38 3.60 -13.29 -0.89
N PRO A 39 2.35 -13.78 -1.05
CA PRO A 39 1.52 -13.47 -2.21
C PRO A 39 1.21 -11.97 -2.38
N ALA A 40 1.34 -11.16 -1.32
CA ALA A 40 1.21 -9.70 -1.39
C ALA A 40 2.22 -9.05 -2.36
N VAL A 41 3.34 -9.71 -2.67
CA VAL A 41 4.32 -9.23 -3.65
C VAL A 41 3.67 -8.99 -5.02
N TYR A 42 2.71 -9.83 -5.42
CA TYR A 42 2.01 -9.66 -6.70
C TYR A 42 1.08 -8.45 -6.68
N CYS A 43 0.47 -8.14 -5.54
CA CYS A 43 -0.35 -6.93 -5.39
C CYS A 43 0.51 -5.67 -5.54
N ILE A 44 1.71 -5.65 -4.96
CA ILE A 44 2.64 -4.52 -5.12
C ILE A 44 3.20 -4.42 -6.54
N ARG A 45 3.40 -5.55 -7.24
CA ARG A 45 3.78 -5.53 -8.66
C ARG A 45 2.76 -4.80 -9.53
N LEU A 46 1.47 -4.82 -9.17
CA LEU A 46 0.47 -4.03 -9.87
C LEU A 46 0.70 -2.52 -9.68
N TYR A 47 1.01 -2.08 -8.45
CA TYR A 47 1.37 -0.68 -8.17
C TYR A 47 2.60 -0.25 -8.98
N ALA A 48 3.67 -1.06 -8.95
CA ALA A 48 4.89 -0.81 -9.70
C ALA A 48 4.63 -0.67 -11.21
N ALA A 49 3.78 -1.53 -11.78
CA ALA A 49 3.43 -1.50 -13.20
C ALA A 49 2.60 -0.29 -13.60
N ILE A 50 1.73 0.22 -12.71
CA ILE A 50 0.92 1.41 -12.98
C ILE A 50 1.74 2.69 -12.87
N ILE A 51 2.64 2.76 -11.88
CA ILE A 51 3.44 3.96 -11.63
C ILE A 51 4.60 4.06 -12.64
N ASP A 52 5.24 2.94 -13.00
CA ASP A 52 6.34 2.77 -13.96
C ASP A 52 7.37 3.94 -14.08
N ASP A 53 7.05 4.96 -14.88
CA ASP A 53 7.92 6.10 -15.19
C ASP A 53 7.53 7.41 -14.48
N ILE A 54 6.51 7.37 -13.62
CA ILE A 54 6.06 8.54 -12.85
C ILE A 54 7.00 8.78 -11.67
N VAL A 55 7.66 9.95 -11.67
CA VAL A 55 8.54 10.37 -10.57
C VAL A 55 7.70 11.03 -9.46
N LEU A 56 7.51 10.32 -8.35
CA LEU A 56 6.78 10.81 -7.17
C LEU A 56 7.65 11.50 -6.13
N LYS A 57 8.98 11.46 -6.30
CA LYS A 57 9.94 11.98 -5.33
C LYS A 57 9.69 13.46 -5.03
N ASN A 58 9.67 13.81 -3.75
CA ASN A 58 9.42 15.17 -3.25
C ASN A 58 8.05 15.78 -3.59
N LEU A 59 7.08 14.99 -4.09
CA LEU A 59 5.71 15.46 -4.31
C LEU A 59 4.81 15.21 -3.11
N ASP A 60 3.73 15.98 -3.01
CA ASP A 60 2.61 15.71 -2.10
C ASP A 60 1.60 14.81 -2.85
N VAL A 61 1.38 13.60 -2.35
CA VAL A 61 0.62 12.53 -3.02
C VAL A 61 -0.64 12.20 -2.22
N LEU A 62 -1.76 12.02 -2.93
CA LEU A 62 -3.03 11.57 -2.36
C LEU A 62 -3.40 10.21 -2.97
N GLU A 63 -3.66 9.21 -2.13
CA GLU A 63 -4.20 7.92 -2.54
C GLU A 63 -5.64 7.77 -2.05
N VAL A 64 -6.59 7.91 -2.97
CA VAL A 64 -8.03 7.77 -2.69
C VAL A 64 -8.42 6.29 -2.78
N GLY A 65 -9.15 5.79 -1.78
CA GLY A 65 -9.48 4.37 -1.67
C GLY A 65 -8.28 3.55 -1.21
N CYS A 66 -7.53 4.05 -0.22
CA CYS A 66 -6.28 3.44 0.24
C CYS A 66 -6.45 2.09 0.95
N GLY A 67 -7.68 1.68 1.29
CA GLY A 67 -7.99 0.39 1.87
C GLY A 67 -7.28 0.14 3.20
N ARG A 68 -6.36 -0.83 3.21
CA ARG A 68 -5.53 -1.20 4.38
C ARG A 68 -4.10 -0.64 4.32
N GLY A 69 -3.84 0.25 3.38
CA GLY A 69 -2.64 1.08 3.33
C GLY A 69 -1.36 0.37 2.88
N GLY A 70 -1.40 -0.90 2.47
CA GLY A 70 -0.20 -1.61 2.01
C GLY A 70 0.42 -1.02 0.75
N GLY A 71 -0.41 -0.56 -0.20
CA GLY A 71 0.03 0.19 -1.37
C GLY A 71 0.66 1.53 -0.98
N CYS A 72 -0.03 2.31 -0.14
CA CYS A 72 0.48 3.56 0.41
C CYS A 72 1.83 3.41 1.12
N ALA A 73 1.98 2.38 1.96
CA ALA A 73 3.22 2.10 2.67
C ALA A 73 4.38 1.80 1.71
N TRP A 74 4.13 0.95 0.71
CA TRP A 74 5.13 0.67 -0.31
C TRP A 74 5.51 1.93 -1.10
N THR A 75 4.53 2.72 -1.55
CA THR A 75 4.75 3.98 -2.28
C THR A 75 5.55 4.97 -1.44
N ALA A 76 5.18 5.18 -0.18
CA ALA A 76 5.82 6.12 0.73
C ALA A 76 7.28 5.75 1.03
N SER A 77 7.57 4.46 1.25
CA SER A 77 8.92 3.97 1.56
C SER A 77 9.82 3.77 0.34
N THR A 78 9.25 3.44 -0.82
CA THR A 78 10.03 3.07 -2.01
C THR A 78 10.23 4.25 -2.96
N LEU A 79 9.22 5.10 -3.12
CA LEU A 79 9.22 6.19 -4.11
C LEU A 79 9.51 7.57 -3.48
N GLU A 80 9.65 7.63 -2.16
CA GLU A 80 10.08 8.80 -1.38
C GLU A 80 9.33 10.11 -1.73
N PRO A 81 7.98 10.13 -1.77
CA PRO A 81 7.26 11.40 -1.86
C PRO A 81 7.55 12.27 -0.64
N LYS A 82 7.36 13.58 -0.78
CA LYS A 82 7.47 14.53 0.33
C LYS A 82 6.40 14.25 1.38
N SER A 83 5.18 13.96 0.95
CA SER A 83 4.12 13.44 1.81
C SER A 83 3.17 12.55 1.03
N LEU A 84 2.63 11.53 1.69
CA LEU A 84 1.56 10.69 1.16
C LEU A 84 0.40 10.68 2.15
N LEU A 85 -0.78 11.04 1.67
CA LEU A 85 -2.04 10.92 2.41
C LEU A 85 -2.89 9.82 1.78
N GLY A 86 -3.19 8.77 2.53
CA GLY A 86 -4.19 7.77 2.18
C GLY A 86 -5.56 8.18 2.71
N VAL A 87 -6.59 8.13 1.87
CA VAL A 87 -7.98 8.39 2.26
C VAL A 87 -8.84 7.18 1.94
N ASP A 88 -9.72 6.81 2.87
CA ASP A 88 -10.71 5.75 2.67
C ASP A 88 -11.99 6.03 3.46
N TYR A 89 -13.11 5.52 2.94
CA TYR A 89 -14.42 5.63 3.58
C TYR A 89 -14.54 4.72 4.83
N SER A 90 -13.73 3.67 4.93
CA SER A 90 -13.76 2.78 6.08
C SER A 90 -13.02 3.39 7.27
N GLU A 91 -13.75 3.95 8.25
CA GLU A 91 -13.15 4.48 9.48
C GLU A 91 -12.34 3.40 10.25
N SER A 92 -12.82 2.16 10.28
CA SER A 92 -12.10 1.04 10.90
C SER A 92 -10.84 0.65 10.10
N GLY A 93 -10.89 0.73 8.77
CA GLY A 93 -9.72 0.57 7.89
C GLY A 93 -8.66 1.62 8.19
N ILE A 94 -9.05 2.89 8.27
CA ILE A 94 -8.13 4.00 8.60
C ILE A 94 -7.49 3.82 9.97
N LYS A 95 -8.25 3.45 11.02
CA LYS A 95 -7.68 3.16 12.34
C LYS A 95 -6.64 2.03 12.30
N LEU A 96 -6.88 1.01 11.47
CA LEU A 96 -5.93 -0.08 11.26
C LEU A 96 -4.67 0.43 10.55
N CYS A 97 -4.82 1.21 9.48
CA CYS A 97 -3.70 1.81 8.74
C CYS A 97 -2.80 2.66 9.65
N GLN A 98 -3.41 3.56 10.44
CA GLN A 98 -2.70 4.42 11.39
C GLN A 98 -1.92 3.62 12.43
N LYS A 99 -2.44 2.45 12.85
CA LYS A 99 -1.75 1.57 13.80
C LYS A 99 -0.57 0.85 13.14
N ILE A 100 -0.81 0.21 11.99
CA ILE A 100 0.16 -0.69 11.35
C ILE A 100 1.33 0.06 10.72
N HIS A 101 1.09 1.24 10.15
CA HIS A 101 2.08 2.00 9.37
C HIS A 101 2.58 3.25 10.10
N SER A 102 2.48 3.27 11.45
CA SER A 102 2.80 4.43 12.30
C SER A 102 4.27 4.83 12.30
N ASP A 103 5.15 3.94 11.84
CA ASP A 103 6.60 4.13 11.74
C ASP A 103 7.05 4.82 10.45
N ILE A 104 6.15 4.98 9.46
CA ILE A 104 6.45 5.62 8.17
C ILE A 104 6.17 7.12 8.27
N SER A 105 7.23 7.91 8.43
CA SER A 105 7.14 9.34 8.80
C SER A 105 6.49 10.25 7.75
N ASN A 106 6.59 9.92 6.47
CA ASN A 106 5.99 10.68 5.37
C ASN A 106 4.58 10.21 4.98
N LEU A 107 3.99 9.27 5.74
CA LEU A 107 2.69 8.66 5.45
C LEU A 107 1.65 9.02 6.52
N ARG A 108 0.46 9.44 6.07
CA ARG A 108 -0.71 9.66 6.94
C ARG A 108 -1.95 9.01 6.34
N PHE A 109 -2.94 8.77 7.20
CA PHE A 109 -4.23 8.21 6.82
C PHE A 109 -5.37 8.99 7.45
N GLU A 110 -6.37 9.34 6.65
CA GLU A 110 -7.55 10.08 7.07
C GLU A 110 -8.83 9.42 6.55
N HIS A 111 -9.89 9.48 7.35
CA HIS A 111 -11.22 9.06 6.92
C HIS A 111 -11.81 10.13 6.02
N GLY A 112 -12.31 9.74 4.85
CA GLY A 112 -12.91 10.66 3.91
C GLY A 112 -13.77 9.95 2.87
N ASN A 113 -14.76 10.68 2.36
CA ASN A 113 -15.59 10.25 1.24
C ASN A 113 -15.12 10.97 -0.01
N ALA A 114 -14.73 10.21 -1.04
CA ALA A 114 -14.24 10.77 -2.31
C ALA A 114 -15.32 11.39 -3.19
N GLU A 115 -16.60 11.19 -2.85
CA GLU A 115 -17.76 11.70 -3.59
C GLU A 115 -18.37 12.97 -2.98
N GLN A 116 -17.75 13.55 -1.94
CA GLN A 116 -18.24 14.72 -1.21
C GLN A 116 -17.23 15.86 -1.16
#